data_AF-A0A5D0QFT6-F1
#
_entry.id   AF-A0A5D0QFT6-F1
#
_cell.length_a   1.000
_cell.length_b   1.000
_cell.length_c   1.000
_cell.angle_alpha   90.00
_cell.angle_beta   90.00
_cell.angle_gamma   90.00
#
_symmetry.space_group_name_H-M   'P 1'
#
loop_
_entity.id
_entity.type
_entity.pdbx_description
1 polymer ?
#
loop_
_entity_poly.entity_id
_entity_poly.type
_entity_poly.pdbx_seq_one_letter_code
_entity_poly.pdbx_strand_id
1 'polypeptide(L)'
;MTKLDTLLAGLAREHSTGALQVGRSGTIFLHDGRVTYMECAQTPSVERLLAARGLMSEAALRRLQTDGGTERLLAEGGPLTQGELQYAVLGGVLDAAFFLLPVSGARPKFRPGERHWLGGQWFFDVPGLVRECARRRAQLAQIWPSAEVDSLPVRPMVRLPGHAVTLDRLQWEVIARADQKATPLELAKQMGRPAYPVLLAVRRLAASGLLAAPDLPQRRTDGEHPPHDPGARTQPLGPPVTGDPTDLALLMRLKKALEELS
;
A
#
# COMPACT_ATOMS: atom_id res chain seq x y z
N MET A 1 -6.49 15.88 19.55
CA MET A 1 -6.72 14.42 19.40
C MET A 1 -5.37 13.74 19.50
N THR A 2 -5.21 12.78 20.40
CA THR A 2 -3.93 12.07 20.60
C THR A 2 -3.64 11.20 19.38
N LYS A 3 -2.43 11.27 18.85
CA LYS A 3 -1.98 10.37 17.78
C LYS A 3 -1.99 8.93 18.30
N LEU A 4 -2.39 7.98 17.46
CA LEU A 4 -2.60 6.58 17.86
C LEU A 4 -1.30 5.93 18.39
N ASP A 5 -0.15 6.33 17.85
CA ASP A 5 1.18 5.91 18.31
C ASP A 5 1.45 6.24 19.79
N THR A 6 1.02 7.42 20.23
CA THR A 6 1.22 7.94 21.59
C THR A 6 0.33 7.21 22.58
N LEU A 7 -0.92 6.94 22.18
CA LEU A 7 -1.84 6.11 22.97
C LEU A 7 -1.29 4.69 23.12
N LEU A 8 -0.80 4.11 22.02
CA LEU A 8 -0.25 2.76 22.01
C LEU A 8 1.03 2.66 22.86
N ALA A 9 1.88 3.69 22.84
CA ALA A 9 3.03 3.79 23.74
C ALA A 9 2.64 3.93 25.21
N GLY A 10 1.51 4.58 25.52
CA GLY A 10 0.92 4.60 26.86
C GLY A 10 0.54 3.20 27.33
N LEU A 11 -0.28 2.49 26.54
CA LEU A 11 -0.71 1.12 26.84
C LEU A 11 0.47 0.15 26.99
N ALA A 12 1.53 0.35 26.21
CA ALA A 12 2.75 -0.44 26.32
C ALA A 12 3.46 -0.23 27.66
N ARG A 13 3.62 1.03 28.11
CA ARG A 13 4.23 1.35 29.42
C ARG A 13 3.39 0.87 30.59
N GLU A 14 2.07 0.83 30.43
CA GLU A 14 1.13 0.35 31.44
C GLU A 14 0.98 -1.19 31.44
N HIS A 15 1.75 -1.92 30.62
CA HIS A 15 1.64 -3.37 30.51
C HIS A 15 0.21 -3.86 30.20
N SER A 16 -0.55 -3.05 29.47
CA SER A 16 -1.97 -3.30 29.21
C SER A 16 -2.19 -4.59 28.41
N THR A 17 -3.24 -5.32 28.78
CA THR A 17 -3.71 -6.52 28.05
C THR A 17 -5.16 -6.31 27.62
N GLY A 18 -5.42 -6.42 26.31
CA GLY A 18 -6.74 -6.20 25.75
C GLY A 18 -6.71 -5.77 24.29
N ALA A 19 -7.86 -5.32 23.78
CA ALA A 19 -8.04 -4.87 22.40
C ALA A 19 -8.31 -3.37 22.34
N LEU A 20 -7.52 -2.63 21.56
CA LEU A 20 -7.75 -1.23 21.23
C LEU A 20 -8.46 -1.13 19.87
N GLN A 21 -9.76 -0.82 19.90
CA GLN A 21 -10.59 -0.65 18.70
C GLN A 21 -10.47 0.78 18.18
N VAL A 22 -10.11 0.95 16.91
CA VAL A 22 -9.92 2.24 16.24
C VAL A 22 -11.09 2.50 15.30
N GLY A 23 -12.27 2.80 15.88
CA GLY A 23 -13.50 3.01 15.13
C GLY A 23 -13.85 1.82 14.24
N ARG A 24 -14.05 2.07 12.93
CA ARG A 24 -14.26 1.02 11.92
C ARG A 24 -12.99 0.66 11.15
N SER A 25 -11.86 1.30 11.47
CA SER A 25 -10.62 1.17 10.71
C SER A 25 -9.83 -0.08 11.06
N GLY A 26 -9.94 -0.57 12.30
CA GLY A 26 -9.19 -1.74 12.75
C GLY A 26 -9.12 -1.90 14.26
N THR A 27 -8.42 -2.95 14.69
CA THR A 27 -8.23 -3.32 16.10
C THR A 27 -6.77 -3.70 16.35
N ILE A 28 -6.24 -3.29 17.50
CA ILE A 28 -4.87 -3.62 17.95
C ILE A 28 -5.00 -4.47 19.21
N PHE A 29 -4.44 -5.66 19.21
CA PHE A 29 -4.47 -6.57 20.35
C PHE A 29 -3.15 -6.52 21.10
N LEU A 30 -3.22 -6.37 22.41
CA LEU A 30 -2.07 -6.29 23.29
C LEU A 30 -2.11 -7.37 24.37
N HIS A 31 -0.93 -7.84 24.75
CA HIS A 31 -0.72 -8.67 25.93
C HIS A 31 0.56 -8.21 26.62
N ASP A 32 0.44 -7.83 27.89
CA ASP A 32 1.55 -7.31 28.69
C ASP A 32 2.30 -6.17 27.98
N GLY A 33 1.55 -5.20 27.45
CA GLY A 33 2.10 -4.03 26.76
C GLY A 33 2.70 -4.29 25.36
N ARG A 34 2.77 -5.56 24.91
CA ARG A 34 3.26 -5.93 23.58
C ARG A 34 2.09 -6.18 22.64
N VAL A 35 2.22 -5.75 21.39
CA VAL A 35 1.22 -6.05 20.36
C VAL A 35 1.31 -7.53 20.00
N THR A 36 0.20 -8.24 20.06
CA THR A 36 0.11 -9.66 19.68
C THR A 36 -0.52 -9.87 18.32
N TYR A 37 -1.39 -8.95 17.91
CA TYR A 37 -2.05 -8.99 16.61
C TYR A 37 -2.61 -7.62 16.24
N MET A 38 -2.84 -7.38 14.95
CA MET A 38 -3.44 -6.15 14.43
C MET A 38 -4.32 -6.48 13.22
N GLU A 39 -5.45 -5.80 13.13
CA GLU A 39 -6.38 -5.88 12.00
C GLU A 39 -6.61 -4.49 11.44
N CYS A 40 -6.70 -4.39 10.11
CA CYS A 40 -7.12 -3.18 9.44
C CYS A 40 -8.17 -3.52 8.38
N ALA A 41 -9.29 -2.79 8.39
CA ALA A 41 -10.39 -3.01 7.44
C ALA A 41 -9.98 -2.78 5.98
N GLN A 42 -8.93 -1.98 5.75
CA GLN A 42 -8.43 -1.65 4.41
C GLN A 42 -7.49 -2.71 3.84
N THR A 43 -6.90 -3.57 4.66
CA THR A 43 -5.92 -4.58 4.23
C THR A 43 -6.56 -5.96 4.11
N PRO A 44 -5.96 -6.90 3.35
CA PRO A 44 -6.37 -8.30 3.39
C PRO A 44 -6.13 -8.87 4.79
N SER A 45 -7.06 -9.71 5.27
CA SER A 45 -6.88 -10.45 6.51
C SER A 45 -5.93 -11.64 6.30
N VAL A 46 -5.35 -12.17 7.38
CA VAL A 46 -4.48 -13.34 7.32
C VAL A 46 -5.20 -14.53 6.69
N GLU A 47 -6.48 -14.71 7.00
CA GLU A 47 -7.31 -15.79 6.42
C GLU A 47 -7.38 -15.67 4.90
N ARG A 48 -7.55 -14.45 4.38
CA ARG A 48 -7.56 -14.19 2.95
C ARG A 48 -6.19 -14.44 2.30
N LEU A 49 -5.09 -14.08 2.98
CA LEU A 49 -3.73 -14.35 2.50
C LEU A 49 -3.47 -15.87 2.40
N LEU A 50 -3.91 -16.64 3.38
CA LEU A 50 -3.77 -18.10 3.40
C LEU A 50 -4.65 -18.78 2.36
N ALA A 51 -5.90 -18.34 2.23
CA ALA A 51 -6.86 -18.87 1.25
C ALA A 51 -6.44 -18.61 -0.19
N ALA A 52 -5.97 -17.41 -0.51
CA ALA A 52 -5.50 -17.08 -1.86
C ALA A 52 -4.24 -17.87 -2.27
N ARG A 53 -3.45 -18.33 -1.29
CA ARG A 53 -2.30 -19.22 -1.52
C ARG A 53 -2.67 -20.70 -1.60
N GLY A 54 -3.95 -21.06 -1.40
CA GLY A 54 -4.42 -22.44 -1.36
C GLY A 54 -3.96 -23.23 -0.13
N LEU A 55 -3.42 -22.55 0.89
CA LEU A 55 -2.90 -23.21 2.10
C LEU A 55 -4.03 -23.65 3.03
N MET A 56 -5.08 -22.84 3.13
CA MET A 56 -6.25 -23.17 3.95
C MET A 56 -7.47 -22.40 3.47
N SER A 57 -8.63 -23.07 3.38
CA SER A 57 -9.88 -22.36 3.06
C SER A 57 -10.31 -21.46 4.22
N GLU A 58 -10.99 -20.35 3.91
CA GLU A 58 -11.55 -19.48 4.95
C GLU A 58 -12.54 -20.23 5.86
N ALA A 59 -13.26 -21.23 5.32
CA ALA A 59 -14.19 -22.05 6.10
C ALA A 59 -13.46 -22.95 7.11
N ALA A 60 -12.31 -23.51 6.75
CA ALA A 60 -11.48 -24.29 7.68
C ALA A 60 -10.92 -23.41 8.81
N LEU A 61 -10.45 -22.20 8.47
CA LEU A 61 -9.96 -21.24 9.46
C LEU A 61 -11.07 -20.80 10.44
N ARG A 62 -12.29 -20.53 9.93
CA ARG A 62 -13.44 -20.19 10.79
C ARG A 62 -13.80 -21.31 11.78
N ARG A 63 -13.70 -22.57 11.38
CA ARG A 63 -13.93 -23.72 12.29
C ARG A 63 -12.84 -23.81 13.35
N LEU A 64 -11.58 -23.61 12.97
CA LEU A 64 -10.48 -23.61 13.94
C LEU A 64 -10.62 -22.47 14.96
N GLN A 65 -11.07 -21.29 14.53
CA GLN A 65 -11.33 -20.17 15.42
C GLN A 65 -12.36 -20.51 16.52
N THR A 66 -13.37 -21.32 16.23
CA THR A 66 -14.37 -21.74 17.23
C THR A 66 -13.90 -22.91 18.09
N ASP A 67 -13.01 -23.76 17.56
CA ASP A 67 -12.73 -25.09 18.12
C ASP A 67 -11.28 -25.24 18.63
N GLY A 68 -10.76 -24.29 19.40
CA GLY A 68 -9.41 -24.38 20.02
C GLY A 68 -8.33 -23.47 19.40
N GLY A 69 -8.71 -22.67 18.40
CA GLY A 69 -7.93 -21.55 17.90
C GLY A 69 -6.55 -21.93 17.34
N THR A 70 -5.57 -21.08 17.64
CA THR A 70 -4.21 -21.21 17.08
C THR A 70 -3.43 -22.39 17.63
N GLU A 71 -3.65 -22.77 18.90
CA GLU A 71 -2.97 -23.91 19.51
C GLU A 71 -3.32 -25.20 18.77
N ARG A 72 -4.61 -25.39 18.47
CA ARG A 72 -5.07 -26.53 17.70
C ARG A 72 -4.57 -26.50 16.26
N LEU A 73 -4.59 -25.31 15.61
CA LEU A 73 -4.03 -25.14 14.26
C LEU A 73 -2.54 -25.56 14.19
N LEU A 74 -1.77 -25.26 15.24
CA LEU A 74 -0.36 -25.64 15.33
C LEU A 74 -0.17 -27.12 15.73
N ALA A 75 -1.06 -27.68 16.55
CA ALA A 75 -0.96 -29.04 17.06
C ALA A 75 -1.44 -30.11 16.06
N GLU A 76 -2.48 -29.84 15.26
CA GLU A 76 -3.09 -30.83 14.36
C GLU A 76 -2.24 -31.14 13.12
N GLY A 77 -1.07 -30.50 12.94
CA GLY A 77 -0.12 -30.87 11.88
C GLY A 77 -0.72 -30.80 10.47
N GLY A 78 -1.62 -29.84 10.23
CA GLY A 78 -2.32 -29.67 8.97
C GLY A 78 -1.42 -29.20 7.81
N PRO A 79 -2.00 -28.88 6.63
CA PRO A 79 -1.24 -28.43 5.45
C PRO A 79 -0.51 -27.09 5.65
N LEU A 80 -0.75 -26.40 6.77
CA LEU A 80 -0.16 -25.12 7.09
C LEU A 80 0.96 -25.31 8.12
N THR A 81 2.19 -25.04 7.72
CA THR A 81 3.33 -25.06 8.64
C THR A 81 3.31 -23.85 9.57
N GLN A 82 3.97 -23.95 10.73
CA GLN A 82 4.16 -22.83 11.65
C GLN A 82 4.84 -21.62 10.96
N GLY A 83 5.81 -21.87 10.08
CA GLY A 83 6.51 -20.82 9.34
C GLY A 83 5.62 -20.09 8.34
N GLU A 84 4.72 -20.81 7.65
CA GLU A 84 3.74 -20.18 6.75
C GLU A 84 2.73 -19.34 7.50
N LEU A 85 2.25 -19.81 8.66
CA LEU A 85 1.36 -19.03 9.51
C LEU A 85 2.08 -17.80 10.07
N GLN A 86 3.31 -17.95 10.55
CA GLN A 86 4.13 -16.84 11.04
C GLN A 86 4.32 -15.78 9.95
N TYR A 87 4.65 -16.20 8.73
CA TYR A 87 4.84 -15.29 7.60
C TYR A 87 3.54 -14.54 7.25
N ALA A 88 2.41 -15.24 7.25
CA ALA A 88 1.11 -14.62 6.97
C ALA A 88 0.71 -13.61 8.06
N VAL A 89 0.89 -13.97 9.34
CA VAL A 89 0.61 -13.09 10.48
C VAL A 89 1.53 -11.88 10.50
N LEU A 90 2.83 -12.07 10.29
CA LEU A 90 3.78 -10.97 10.17
C LEU A 90 3.38 -10.00 9.05
N GLY A 91 3.03 -10.51 7.87
CA GLY A 91 2.55 -9.70 6.76
C GLY A 91 1.29 -8.92 7.11
N GLY A 92 0.28 -9.58 7.69
CA GLY A 92 -0.98 -8.98 8.11
C GLY A 92 -0.82 -7.90 9.19
N VAL A 93 -0.02 -8.16 10.22
CA VAL A 93 0.24 -7.20 11.30
C VAL A 93 1.00 -5.99 10.79
N LEU A 94 2.03 -6.18 9.97
CA LEU A 94 2.80 -5.06 9.43
C LEU A 94 1.98 -4.20 8.46
N ASP A 95 1.12 -4.81 7.65
CA ASP A 95 0.17 -4.05 6.83
C ASP A 95 -0.84 -3.30 7.70
N ALA A 96 -1.46 -3.98 8.67
CA ALA A 96 -2.40 -3.35 9.58
C ALA A 96 -1.76 -2.17 10.32
N ALA A 97 -0.53 -2.32 10.82
CA ALA A 97 0.23 -1.22 11.43
C ALA A 97 0.46 -0.06 10.45
N PHE A 98 0.87 -0.36 9.22
CA PHE A 98 1.17 0.64 8.20
C PHE A 98 -0.03 1.53 7.87
N PHE A 99 -1.22 0.93 7.73
CA PHE A 99 -2.46 1.64 7.36
C PHE A 99 -3.25 2.16 8.56
N LEU A 100 -3.18 1.52 9.73
CA LEU A 100 -3.96 1.90 10.91
C LEU A 100 -3.30 3.01 11.74
N LEU A 101 -1.98 2.98 11.91
CA LEU A 101 -1.28 3.98 12.75
C LEU A 101 -1.46 5.44 12.30
N PRO A 102 -1.53 5.76 11.00
CA PRO A 102 -1.81 7.13 10.53
C PRO A 102 -3.25 7.58 10.72
N VAL A 103 -4.18 6.66 11.02
CA VAL A 103 -5.60 7.02 11.13
C VAL A 103 -5.77 8.07 12.22
N SER A 104 -6.31 9.20 11.81
CA SER A 104 -6.70 10.31 12.68
C SER A 104 -8.23 10.44 12.67
N GLY A 105 -8.79 11.23 13.58
CA GLY A 105 -10.25 11.42 13.64
C GLY A 105 -11.02 10.29 14.35
N ALA A 106 -10.43 9.11 14.51
CA ALA A 106 -11.04 8.01 15.27
C ALA A 106 -11.04 8.32 16.79
N ARG A 107 -12.02 7.75 17.50
CA ARG A 107 -12.05 7.69 18.97
C ARG A 107 -11.73 6.27 19.41
N PRO A 108 -10.47 5.95 19.76
CA PRO A 108 -10.09 4.61 20.15
C PRO A 108 -10.83 4.16 21.41
N LYS A 109 -11.22 2.90 21.47
CA LYS A 109 -11.88 2.27 22.64
C LYS A 109 -11.08 1.05 23.07
N PHE A 110 -10.58 1.06 24.29
CA PHE A 110 -9.87 -0.08 24.85
C PHE A 110 -10.83 -1.04 25.54
N ARG A 111 -10.67 -2.34 25.26
CA ARG A 111 -11.42 -3.44 25.86
C ARG A 111 -10.46 -4.35 26.61
N PRO A 112 -10.40 -4.26 27.95
CA PRO A 112 -9.49 -5.08 28.75
C PRO A 112 -9.73 -6.58 28.54
N GLY A 113 -8.65 -7.35 28.46
CA GLY A 113 -8.70 -8.81 28.39
C GLY A 113 -9.11 -9.42 27.04
N GLU A 114 -9.65 -8.64 26.10
CA GLU A 114 -10.02 -9.13 24.77
C GLU A 114 -8.77 -9.52 23.96
N ARG A 115 -8.79 -10.70 23.34
CA ARG A 115 -7.66 -11.27 22.57
C ARG A 115 -8.11 -11.71 21.19
N HIS A 116 -7.21 -11.58 20.23
CA HIS A 116 -7.39 -12.20 18.92
C HIS A 116 -7.02 -13.68 18.98
N TRP A 117 -7.72 -14.53 18.24
CA TRP A 117 -7.48 -15.97 18.26
C TRP A 117 -6.09 -16.37 17.72
N LEU A 118 -5.56 -15.62 16.74
CA LEU A 118 -4.16 -15.69 16.26
C LEU A 118 -3.14 -14.96 17.15
N GLY A 119 -3.60 -14.26 18.18
CA GLY A 119 -2.74 -13.50 19.09
C GLY A 119 -2.05 -14.41 20.12
N GLY A 120 -0.89 -13.98 20.61
CA GLY A 120 -0.18 -14.60 21.74
C GLY A 120 0.94 -15.55 21.35
N GLN A 121 1.06 -15.93 20.08
CA GLN A 121 2.19 -16.72 19.55
C GLN A 121 3.38 -15.83 19.16
N TRP A 122 3.09 -14.64 18.63
CA TRP A 122 4.08 -13.65 18.22
C TRP A 122 3.82 -12.32 18.91
N PHE A 123 4.90 -11.59 19.16
CA PHE A 123 4.88 -10.33 19.89
C PHE A 123 5.67 -9.27 19.13
N PHE A 124 5.12 -8.07 19.06
CA PHE A 124 5.70 -6.93 18.37
C PHE A 124 5.83 -5.77 19.35
N ASP A 125 7.00 -5.15 19.39
CA ASP A 125 7.20 -3.94 20.17
C ASP A 125 6.60 -2.74 19.44
N VAL A 126 5.91 -1.87 20.18
CA VAL A 126 5.28 -0.66 19.63
C VAL A 126 6.30 0.24 18.91
N PRO A 127 7.49 0.54 19.49
CA PRO A 127 8.50 1.33 18.81
C PRO A 127 8.98 0.69 17.49
N GLY A 128 9.12 -0.64 17.45
CA GLY A 128 9.52 -1.42 16.29
C GLY A 128 8.52 -1.33 15.16
N LEU A 129 7.22 -1.47 15.45
CA LEU A 129 6.17 -1.27 14.47
C LEU A 129 6.18 0.16 13.89
N VAL A 130 6.36 1.17 14.74
CA VAL A 130 6.45 2.58 14.31
C VAL A 130 7.67 2.80 13.41
N ARG A 131 8.84 2.28 13.79
CA ARG A 131 10.07 2.35 12.96
C ARG A 131 9.88 1.66 11.61
N GLU A 132 9.30 0.47 11.60
CA GLU A 132 9.06 -0.27 10.37
C GLU A 132 8.07 0.46 9.46
N CYS A 133 7.02 1.06 10.01
CA CYS A 133 6.10 1.90 9.24
C CYS A 133 6.81 3.13 8.64
N ALA A 134 7.69 3.79 9.40
CA ALA A 134 8.47 4.91 8.89
C ALA A 134 9.43 4.47 7.76
N ARG A 135 10.14 3.35 7.93
CA ARG A 135 11.02 2.76 6.92
C ARG A 135 10.26 2.46 5.63
N ARG A 136 9.07 1.85 5.73
CA ARG A 136 8.18 1.54 4.60
C ARG A 136 7.73 2.79 3.85
N ARG A 137 7.37 3.86 4.56
CA ARG A 137 6.99 5.14 3.92
C ARG A 137 8.18 5.80 3.21
N ALA A 138 9.34 5.79 3.84
CA ALA A 138 10.57 6.30 3.22
C ALA A 138 10.91 5.53 1.94
N GLN A 139 10.79 4.19 1.96
CA GLN A 139 11.02 3.36 0.78
C GLN A 139 10.04 3.67 -0.37
N LEU A 140 8.75 3.86 -0.05
CA LEU A 140 7.75 4.25 -1.05
C LEU A 140 8.05 5.63 -1.65
N ALA A 141 8.38 6.61 -0.82
CA ALA A 141 8.72 7.97 -1.25
C ALA A 141 9.98 8.02 -2.11
N GLN A 142 10.97 7.16 -1.83
CA GLN A 142 12.19 7.03 -2.63
C GLN A 142 11.93 6.49 -4.04
N ILE A 143 10.99 5.56 -4.19
CA ILE A 143 10.66 4.95 -5.50
C ILE A 143 9.86 5.93 -6.35
N TRP A 144 8.82 6.54 -5.77
CA TRP A 144 7.96 7.51 -6.45
C TRP A 144 7.44 8.51 -5.41
N PRO A 145 7.74 9.81 -5.51
CA PRO A 145 7.42 10.76 -4.43
C PRO A 145 5.92 10.97 -4.18
N SER A 146 5.09 10.92 -5.23
CA SER A 146 3.65 11.15 -5.09
C SER A 146 2.94 9.96 -4.45
N ALA A 147 2.14 10.21 -3.42
CA ALA A 147 1.31 9.20 -2.76
C ALA A 147 -0.05 8.98 -3.44
N GLU A 148 -0.40 9.77 -4.46
CA GLU A 148 -1.70 9.68 -5.13
C GLU A 148 -1.93 8.29 -5.74
N VAL A 149 -0.88 7.72 -6.34
CA VAL A 149 -0.91 6.38 -6.97
C VAL A 149 -1.21 5.24 -6.00
N ASP A 150 -1.08 5.46 -4.68
CA ASP A 150 -1.42 4.46 -3.67
C ASP A 150 -2.95 4.34 -3.45
N SER A 151 -3.69 5.38 -3.86
CA SER A 151 -5.12 5.55 -3.57
C SER A 151 -5.98 5.68 -4.83
N LEU A 152 -5.38 5.97 -5.97
CA LEU A 152 -6.08 6.06 -7.26
C LEU A 152 -6.22 4.67 -7.91
N PRO A 153 -7.20 4.49 -8.80
CA PRO A 153 -7.31 3.29 -9.62
C PRO A 153 -6.02 3.00 -10.39
N VAL A 154 -5.59 1.75 -10.39
CA VAL A 154 -4.42 1.33 -11.17
C VAL A 154 -4.81 1.25 -12.64
N ARG A 155 -4.18 2.08 -13.47
CA ARG A 155 -4.47 2.20 -14.90
C ARG A 155 -3.21 1.89 -15.72
N PRO A 156 -3.01 0.63 -16.16
CA PRO A 156 -1.89 0.30 -17.03
C PRO A 156 -1.96 1.07 -18.35
N MET A 157 -0.80 1.45 -18.88
CA MET A 157 -0.75 2.03 -20.23
C MET A 157 -1.17 1.01 -21.29
N VAL A 158 -2.02 1.45 -22.22
CA VAL A 158 -2.51 0.60 -23.33
C VAL A 158 -1.42 0.41 -24.40
N ARG A 159 -0.55 1.40 -24.59
CA ARG A 159 0.57 1.34 -25.53
C ARG A 159 1.84 1.86 -24.86
N LEU A 160 2.85 1.00 -24.80
CA LEU A 160 4.17 1.36 -24.30
C LEU A 160 4.97 2.10 -25.39
N PRO A 161 5.76 3.12 -25.03
CA PRO A 161 6.59 3.83 -25.99
C PRO A 161 7.82 2.97 -26.35
N GLY A 162 7.65 2.11 -27.36
CA GLY A 162 8.73 1.51 -28.19
C GLY A 162 9.72 0.54 -27.55
N HIS A 163 9.81 0.47 -26.22
CA HIS A 163 10.81 -0.34 -25.51
C HIS A 163 10.18 -1.58 -24.85
N ALA A 164 10.99 -2.64 -24.71
CA ALA A 164 10.61 -3.81 -23.94
C ALA A 164 10.66 -3.51 -22.44
N VAL A 165 9.78 -4.16 -21.68
CA VAL A 165 9.67 -3.99 -20.23
C VAL A 165 9.74 -5.35 -19.57
N THR A 166 10.56 -5.47 -18.53
CA THR A 166 10.60 -6.65 -17.67
C THR A 166 9.75 -6.39 -16.43
N LEU A 167 8.89 -7.36 -16.10
CA LEU A 167 8.02 -7.30 -14.92
C LEU A 167 8.35 -8.45 -13.98
N ASP A 168 8.49 -8.14 -12.70
CA ASP A 168 8.48 -9.19 -11.69
C ASP A 168 7.08 -9.83 -11.58
N ARG A 169 7.01 -10.96 -10.86
CA ARG A 169 5.76 -11.70 -10.70
C ARG A 169 4.62 -10.84 -10.13
N LEU A 170 4.91 -9.99 -9.15
CA LEU A 170 3.87 -9.20 -8.48
C LEU A 170 3.41 -8.03 -9.37
N GLN A 171 4.35 -7.39 -10.07
CA GLN A 171 4.05 -6.36 -11.07
C GLN A 171 3.16 -6.92 -12.19
N TRP A 172 3.47 -8.13 -12.69
CA TRP A 172 2.63 -8.84 -13.65
C TRP A 172 1.24 -9.14 -13.08
N GLU A 173 1.16 -9.68 -11.86
CA GLU A 173 -0.13 -9.98 -11.21
C GLU A 173 -1.00 -8.73 -11.04
N VAL A 174 -0.40 -7.58 -10.72
CA VAL A 174 -1.07 -6.27 -10.62
C VAL A 174 -1.58 -5.82 -11.98
N ILE A 175 -0.74 -5.78 -13.02
CA ILE A 175 -1.15 -5.32 -14.36
C ILE A 175 -2.23 -6.23 -14.93
N ALA A 176 -2.08 -7.54 -14.83
CA ALA A 176 -3.02 -8.51 -15.39
C ALA A 176 -4.43 -8.44 -14.76
N ARG A 177 -4.57 -7.85 -13.56
CA ARG A 177 -5.84 -7.68 -12.85
C ARG A 177 -6.33 -6.24 -12.77
N ALA A 178 -5.53 -5.27 -13.23
CA ALA A 178 -5.91 -3.88 -13.18
C ALA A 178 -7.04 -3.60 -14.18
N ASP A 179 -8.25 -3.46 -13.67
CA ASP A 179 -9.48 -3.16 -14.41
C ASP A 179 -9.72 -1.65 -14.61
N GLN A 180 -8.69 -0.83 -14.35
CA GLN A 180 -8.73 0.64 -14.39
C GLN A 180 -9.64 1.30 -13.34
N LYS A 181 -10.23 0.51 -12.43
CA LYS A 181 -11.15 0.95 -11.37
C LYS A 181 -10.62 0.63 -9.98
N ALA A 182 -10.03 -0.56 -9.81
CA ALA A 182 -9.51 -1.04 -8.56
C ALA A 182 -8.27 -0.24 -8.14
N THR A 183 -8.31 0.24 -6.91
CA THR A 183 -7.15 0.82 -6.21
C THR A 183 -6.14 -0.28 -5.85
N PRO A 184 -4.88 0.07 -5.53
CA PRO A 184 -3.89 -0.90 -5.10
C PRO A 184 -4.33 -1.76 -3.91
N LEU A 185 -5.07 -1.17 -2.95
CA LEU A 185 -5.61 -1.89 -1.79
C LEU A 185 -6.71 -2.89 -2.17
N GLU A 186 -7.56 -2.54 -3.13
CA GLU A 186 -8.59 -3.44 -3.65
C GLU A 186 -7.96 -4.59 -4.44
N LEU A 187 -6.95 -4.31 -5.27
CA LEU A 187 -6.17 -5.33 -5.96
C LEU A 187 -5.48 -6.27 -4.97
N ALA A 188 -4.85 -5.74 -3.91
CA ALA A 188 -4.25 -6.55 -2.86
C ALA A 188 -5.25 -7.53 -2.23
N LYS A 189 -6.48 -7.07 -1.96
CA LYS A 189 -7.58 -7.92 -1.47
C LYS A 189 -8.01 -8.96 -2.50
N GLN A 190 -8.24 -8.57 -3.74
CA GLN A 190 -8.67 -9.48 -4.79
C GLN A 190 -7.64 -10.58 -5.07
N MET A 191 -6.35 -10.23 -5.02
CA MET A 191 -5.23 -11.18 -5.22
C MET A 191 -4.88 -11.99 -3.96
N GLY A 192 -5.36 -11.57 -2.78
CA GLY A 192 -4.89 -12.09 -1.49
C GLY A 192 -3.38 -11.92 -1.29
N ARG A 193 -2.87 -10.74 -1.65
CA ARG A 193 -1.47 -10.34 -1.47
C ARG A 193 -1.36 -9.30 -0.36
N PRO A 194 -0.26 -9.28 0.43
CA PRO A 194 -0.04 -8.18 1.37
C PRO A 194 -0.07 -6.83 0.62
N ALA A 195 -0.73 -5.85 1.22
CA ALA A 195 -0.99 -4.54 0.65
C ALA A 195 0.29 -3.73 0.42
N TYR A 196 1.24 -3.73 1.36
CA TYR A 196 2.47 -2.94 1.21
C TYR A 196 3.33 -3.37 -0.01
N PRO A 197 3.61 -4.67 -0.25
CA PRO A 197 4.24 -5.11 -1.49
C PRO A 197 3.49 -4.70 -2.76
N VAL A 198 2.15 -4.68 -2.74
CA VAL A 198 1.36 -4.20 -3.88
C VAL A 198 1.58 -2.70 -4.10
N LEU A 199 1.63 -1.89 -3.05
CA LEU A 199 1.99 -0.46 -3.17
C LEU A 199 3.40 -0.29 -3.76
N LEU A 200 4.39 -1.07 -3.31
CA LEU A 200 5.74 -1.03 -3.89
C LEU A 200 5.73 -1.37 -5.38
N ALA A 201 5.00 -2.42 -5.78
CA ALA A 201 4.87 -2.80 -7.17
C ALA A 201 4.23 -1.67 -7.99
N VAL A 202 3.13 -1.08 -7.51
CA VAL A 202 2.45 0.04 -8.18
C VAL A 202 3.35 1.28 -8.29
N ARG A 203 4.07 1.67 -7.24
CA ARG A 203 5.01 2.79 -7.31
C ARG A 203 6.17 2.54 -8.28
N ARG A 204 6.67 1.30 -8.36
CA ARG A 204 7.68 0.92 -9.37
C ARG A 204 7.12 0.99 -10.78
N LEU A 205 5.91 0.49 -11.00
CA LEU A 205 5.23 0.59 -12.29
C LEU A 205 5.01 2.06 -12.70
N ALA A 206 4.62 2.93 -11.77
CA ALA A 206 4.50 4.36 -12.01
C ALA A 206 5.85 4.99 -12.35
N ALA A 207 6.90 4.69 -11.58
CA ALA A 207 8.25 5.20 -11.82
C ALA A 207 8.83 4.76 -13.18
N SER A 208 8.45 3.56 -13.65
CA SER A 208 8.79 3.07 -14.99
C SER A 208 7.88 3.60 -16.11
N GLY A 209 6.93 4.49 -15.81
CA GLY A 209 6.01 5.05 -16.80
C GLY A 209 5.04 4.02 -17.38
N LEU A 210 4.69 2.98 -16.62
CA LEU A 210 3.81 1.89 -17.07
C LEU A 210 2.36 2.08 -16.64
N LEU A 211 2.09 3.08 -15.80
CA LEU A 211 0.76 3.48 -15.38
C LEU A 211 0.43 4.85 -16.00
N ALA A 212 -0.81 5.01 -16.45
CA ALA A 212 -1.32 6.31 -16.87
C ALA A 212 -1.25 7.30 -15.70
N ALA A 213 -0.87 8.54 -16.01
CA ALA A 213 -0.94 9.62 -15.03
C ALA A 213 -2.40 9.77 -14.54
N PRO A 214 -2.61 10.23 -13.30
CA PRO A 214 -3.93 10.64 -12.86
C PRO A 214 -4.53 11.59 -13.90
N ASP A 215 -5.81 11.41 -14.24
CA ASP A 215 -6.54 12.43 -14.97
C ASP A 215 -6.58 13.66 -14.05
N LEU A 216 -5.61 14.56 -14.18
CA LEU A 216 -5.76 15.92 -13.67
C LEU A 216 -7.08 16.40 -14.28
N PRO A 217 -7.99 17.00 -13.49
CA PRO A 217 -9.20 17.56 -14.05
C PRO A 217 -8.75 18.47 -15.19
N GLN A 218 -8.99 18.02 -16.43
CA GLN A 218 -8.86 18.86 -17.60
C GLN A 218 -9.76 20.02 -17.23
N ARG A 219 -9.14 21.19 -17.01
CA ARG A 219 -9.87 22.43 -16.83
C ARG A 219 -10.82 22.44 -18.02
N ARG A 220 -12.09 22.15 -17.77
CA ARG A 220 -13.11 22.17 -18.81
C ARG A 220 -13.02 23.59 -19.34
N THR A 221 -12.45 23.73 -20.52
CA THR A 221 -12.70 24.88 -21.37
C THR A 221 -14.09 24.63 -21.92
N ASP A 222 -15.07 24.59 -21.01
CA ASP A 222 -16.47 24.76 -21.37
C ASP A 222 -16.48 26.14 -22.06
N GLY A 223 -16.84 26.12 -23.33
CA GLY A 223 -16.67 27.23 -24.25
C GLY A 223 -17.33 28.49 -23.74
N GLU A 224 -16.51 29.40 -23.26
CA GLU A 224 -16.71 30.84 -23.40
C GLU A 224 -15.32 31.42 -23.64
N HIS A 225 -14.90 31.40 -24.91
CA HIS A 225 -13.81 32.26 -25.33
C HIS A 225 -14.30 33.70 -25.10
N PRO A 226 -13.63 34.52 -24.27
CA PRO A 226 -13.81 35.96 -24.34
C PRO A 226 -13.53 36.38 -25.79
N PRO A 227 -14.25 37.37 -26.36
CA PRO A 227 -14.01 37.80 -27.73
C PRO A 227 -12.52 38.04 -27.93
N HIS A 228 -11.96 37.28 -28.87
CA HIS A 228 -10.55 37.29 -29.21
C HIS A 228 -10.21 38.70 -29.67
N ASP A 229 -9.44 39.45 -28.88
CA ASP A 229 -8.83 40.69 -29.35
C ASP A 229 -7.75 40.30 -30.38
N PRO A 230 -7.89 40.67 -31.66
CA PRO A 230 -6.93 40.30 -32.69
C PRO A 230 -5.54 40.95 -32.48
N GLY A 231 -5.38 41.83 -31.49
CA GLY A 231 -4.10 42.45 -31.12
C GLY A 231 -3.29 41.70 -30.03
N ALA A 232 -3.87 40.75 -29.31
CA ALA A 232 -3.21 40.14 -28.16
C ALA A 232 -2.25 39.01 -28.60
N ARG A 233 -0.96 39.32 -28.70
CA ARG A 233 0.10 38.33 -28.91
C ARG A 233 0.11 37.34 -27.73
N THR A 234 -0.19 36.08 -28.01
CA THR A 234 0.00 34.97 -27.08
C THR A 234 1.48 34.84 -26.74
N GLN A 235 1.85 35.19 -25.51
CA GLN A 235 3.18 34.89 -24.99
C GLN A 235 3.23 33.43 -24.53
N PRO A 236 4.11 32.59 -25.09
CA PRO A 236 4.26 31.23 -24.62
C PRO A 236 4.81 31.21 -23.18
N LEU A 237 4.19 30.40 -22.31
CA LEU A 237 4.76 30.05 -21.00
C LEU A 237 5.91 29.05 -21.22
N GLY A 238 7.10 29.61 -21.39
CA GLY A 238 8.37 28.91 -21.55
C GLY A 238 9.41 29.86 -22.16
N PRO A 239 10.72 29.60 -21.97
CA PRO A 239 11.72 30.31 -22.77
C PRO A 239 11.35 30.13 -24.25
N PRO A 240 11.45 31.18 -25.08
CA PRO A 240 11.11 31.08 -26.49
C PRO A 240 11.93 29.94 -27.09
N VAL A 241 11.27 29.02 -27.81
CA VAL A 241 11.98 28.09 -28.69
C VAL A 241 12.49 28.93 -29.85
N THR A 242 13.62 29.58 -29.62
CA THR A 242 14.44 30.13 -30.67
C THR A 242 14.92 28.92 -31.45
N GLY A 243 14.67 28.88 -32.76
CA GLY A 243 15.36 27.93 -33.66
C GLY A 243 16.85 28.25 -33.76
N ASP A 244 17.47 28.65 -32.65
CA ASP A 244 18.88 28.96 -32.51
C ASP A 244 19.65 27.67 -32.82
N PRO A 245 20.58 27.69 -33.78
CA PRO A 245 21.45 26.56 -34.09
C PRO A 245 22.12 25.96 -32.84
N THR A 246 22.34 26.77 -31.81
CA THR A 246 22.95 26.37 -30.54
C THR A 246 22.05 25.43 -29.73
N ASP A 247 20.75 25.72 -29.69
CA ASP A 247 19.74 24.89 -29.01
C ASP A 247 19.56 23.55 -29.73
N LEU A 248 19.57 23.58 -31.07
CA LEU A 248 19.50 22.37 -31.88
C LEU A 248 20.75 21.49 -31.68
N ALA A 249 21.94 22.11 -31.64
CA ALA A 249 23.19 21.41 -31.39
C ALA A 249 23.27 20.82 -29.96
N LEU A 250 22.65 21.46 -28.97
CA LEU A 250 22.51 20.90 -27.62
C LEU A 250 21.59 19.67 -27.63
N LEU A 251 20.43 19.75 -28.30
CA LEU A 251 19.48 18.64 -28.40
C LEU A 251 20.06 17.44 -29.15
N MET A 252 20.84 17.66 -30.21
CA MET A 252 21.52 16.58 -30.95
C MET A 252 22.61 15.90 -30.11
N ARG A 253 23.35 16.67 -29.27
CA ARG A 253 24.33 16.11 -28.34
C ARG A 253 23.66 15.28 -27.24
N LEU A 254 22.54 15.74 -26.71
CA LEU A 254 21.76 15.02 -25.70
C LEU A 254 21.18 13.72 -26.25
N LYS A 255 20.63 13.75 -27.46
CA LYS A 255 20.16 12.56 -28.16
C LYS A 255 21.29 11.53 -28.32
N LYS A 256 22.46 11.96 -28.80
CA LYS A 256 23.62 11.09 -28.99
C LYS A 256 24.08 10.46 -27.66
N ALA A 257 24.15 11.25 -26.60
CA ALA A 257 24.54 10.75 -25.27
C ALA A 257 23.55 9.71 -24.71
N LEU A 258 22.25 9.85 -25.01
CA LEU A 258 21.22 8.88 -24.62
C LEU A 258 21.27 7.58 -25.45
N GLU A 259 21.61 7.69 -26.74
CA GLU A 259 21.82 6.53 -27.61
C GLU A 259 23.05 5.72 -27.19
N GLU A 260 24.09 6.37 -26.65
CA GLU A 260 25.31 5.71 -26.12
C GLU A 260 25.09 5.04 -24.74
N LEU A 261 23.98 5.33 -24.06
CA LEU A 261 23.61 4.75 -22.76
C LEU A 261 22.61 3.58 -22.87
N SER A 262 22.11 3.28 -24.07
CA SER A 262 21.20 2.15 -24.37
C SER A 262 21.97 0.98 -24.98
#